data_AF-A0A165XUF6-F1
#
_entry.id   AF-A0A165XUF6-F1
#
_cell.length_a   1.000
_cell.length_b   1.000
_cell.length_c   1.000
_cell.angle_alpha   90.00
_cell.angle_beta   90.00
_cell.angle_gamma   90.00
#
_symmetry.space_group_name_H-M   'P 1'
#
loop_
_entity.id
_entity.type
_entity.pdbx_description
1 polymer ?
#
loop_
_entity_poly.entity_id
_entity_poly.type
_entity_poly.pdbx_seq_one_letter_code
_entity_poly.pdbx_strand_id
1 'polypeptide(L)' 'ITAQVSIGEKDDKVTYKVRGLIYWDKSHFTSRIVGKAGEVYYNDGMTMGSDCIHEGKLGDLKDL' A
#
# COMPACT_ATOMS: atom_id res chain seq x y z
N ILE A 1 -3.02 3.88 -11.13
CA ILE A 1 -4.06 3.89 -10.07
C ILE A 1 -4.83 5.20 -10.14
N THR A 2 -6.14 5.13 -10.40
CA THR A 2 -7.04 6.30 -10.50
C THR A 2 -7.87 6.52 -9.24
N ALA A 3 -7.73 5.64 -8.24
CA ALA A 3 -8.48 5.72 -6.99
C ALA A 3 -8.11 6.96 -6.18
N GLN A 4 -9.12 7.62 -5.64
CA GLN A 4 -9.02 8.80 -4.79
C GLN A 4 -9.96 8.65 -3.62
N VAL A 5 -9.62 9.27 -2.50
CA VAL A 5 -10.51 9.38 -1.33
C VAL A 5 -10.71 10.85 -1.02
N SER A 6 -11.95 11.25 -0.82
CA SER A 6 -12.29 12.59 -0.35
C SER A 6 -12.70 12.52 1.11
N ILE A 7 -12.14 13.39 1.93
CA ILE A 7 -12.40 13.48 3.37
C ILE A 7 -12.80 14.92 3.71
N GLY A 8 -13.83 15.08 4.51
CA GLY A 8 -14.39 16.39 4.92
C GLY A 8 -15.82 16.61 4.44
N GLU A 9 -16.43 17.69 4.90
CA GLU A 9 -17.76 18.13 4.49
C GLU A 9 -17.70 19.09 3.30
N LYS A 10 -18.84 19.31 2.63
CA LYS A 10 -18.98 20.00 1.32
C LYS A 10 -17.88 21.02 0.98
N ASP A 11 -17.73 22.05 1.80
CA ASP A 11 -16.85 23.19 1.52
C ASP A 11 -15.42 23.03 2.07
N ASP A 12 -15.20 22.08 2.97
CA ASP A 12 -13.90 21.72 3.56
C ASP A 12 -13.39 20.34 3.08
N LYS A 13 -13.83 19.93 1.88
CA LYS A 13 -13.50 18.60 1.34
C LYS A 13 -12.12 18.58 0.71
N VAL A 14 -11.22 17.77 1.25
CA VAL A 14 -9.89 17.52 0.66
C VAL A 14 -9.88 16.18 -0.06
N THR A 15 -9.30 16.14 -1.25
CA THR A 15 -9.19 14.91 -2.05
C THR A 15 -7.75 14.44 -2.14
N TYR A 16 -7.52 13.17 -1.78
CA TYR A 16 -6.23 12.51 -1.78
C TYR A 16 -6.19 11.42 -2.86
N LYS A 17 -5.02 11.28 -3.51
CA LYS A 17 -4.75 10.13 -4.38
C LYS A 17 -4.39 8.94 -3.52
N VAL A 18 -4.90 7.76 -3.84
CA VAL A 18 -4.49 6.53 -3.15
C VAL A 18 -3.04 6.21 -3.53
N ARG A 19 -2.18 6.09 -2.52
CA ARG A 19 -0.73 5.86 -2.67
C ARG A 19 -0.26 4.54 -2.09
N GLY A 20 -1.20 3.68 -1.73
CA GLY A 20 -0.92 2.36 -1.20
C GLY A 20 -2.13 1.81 -0.47
N LEU A 21 -2.00 0.57 -0.04
CA LEU A 21 -2.98 -0.14 0.76
C LEU A 21 -2.25 -1.01 1.79
N ILE A 22 -2.81 -1.08 2.98
CA ILE A 22 -2.45 -2.06 4.01
C ILE A 22 -3.65 -2.98 4.11
N TYR A 23 -3.41 -4.28 4.06
CA TYR A 23 -4.44 -5.30 4.01
C TYR A 23 -4.02 -6.46 4.87
N TRP A 24 -5.01 -7.09 5.47
CA TRP A 24 -4.80 -8.22 6.36
C TRP A 24 -4.81 -9.52 5.56
N ASP A 25 -3.87 -10.41 5.85
CA ASP A 25 -3.90 -11.80 5.42
C ASP A 25 -3.74 -12.71 6.64
N LYS A 26 -4.86 -13.32 7.07
CA LYS A 26 -5.03 -14.33 8.14
C LYS A 26 -4.52 -13.96 9.54
N SER A 27 -3.24 -13.63 9.70
CA SER A 27 -2.61 -13.37 10.99
C SER A 27 -1.74 -12.10 10.99
N HIS A 28 -1.49 -11.51 9.82
CA HIS A 28 -0.59 -10.36 9.70
C HIS A 28 -1.06 -9.35 8.64
N PHE A 29 -0.59 -8.11 8.74
CA PHE A 29 -0.88 -7.05 7.77
C PHE A 29 0.25 -6.93 6.75
N THR A 30 -0.10 -7.02 5.47
CA THR A 30 0.80 -6.75 4.35
C THR A 30 0.51 -5.36 3.79
N SER A 31 1.51 -4.74 3.19
CA SER A 31 1.37 -3.47 2.50
C SER A 31 1.80 -3.52 1.03
N ARG A 32 1.14 -2.68 0.23
CA ARG A 32 1.56 -2.31 -1.12
C ARG A 32 1.59 -0.79 -1.21
N ILE A 33 2.72 -0.21 -1.54
CA ILE A 33 2.97 1.23 -1.51
C ILE A 33 3.32 1.69 -2.93
N VAL A 34 2.87 2.89 -3.29
CA VAL A 34 3.15 3.56 -4.57
C VAL A 34 4.00 4.80 -4.31
N GLY A 35 5.23 4.78 -4.79
CA GLY A 35 6.20 5.87 -4.71
C GLY A 35 6.00 6.93 -5.81
N LYS A 36 6.68 8.07 -5.68
CA LYS A 36 6.33 9.36 -6.34
C LYS A 36 6.29 9.26 -7.86
N ALA A 37 7.19 8.51 -8.47
CA ALA A 37 7.24 8.29 -9.91
C ALA A 37 6.34 7.13 -10.39
N GLY A 38 5.57 6.51 -9.49
CA GLY A 38 4.65 5.41 -9.78
C GLY A 38 5.21 4.04 -9.44
N GLU A 39 6.43 3.98 -8.91
CA GLU A 39 7.09 2.77 -8.45
C GLU A 39 6.26 2.04 -7.38
N VAL A 40 6.24 0.72 -7.44
CA VAL A 40 5.45 -0.10 -6.51
C VAL A 40 6.37 -0.85 -5.55
N TYR A 41 6.03 -0.84 -4.26
CA TYR A 41 6.76 -1.57 -3.23
C TYR A 41 5.82 -2.50 -2.46
N TYR A 42 6.32 -3.67 -2.08
CA TYR A 42 5.60 -4.65 -1.25
C TYR A 42 6.39 -4.95 0.03
N ASN A 43 5.69 -5.13 1.15
CA ASN A 43 6.28 -5.51 2.43
C ASN A 43 5.25 -6.30 3.26
N ASP A 44 5.65 -7.48 3.74
CA ASP A 44 4.86 -8.40 4.56
C ASP A 44 5.11 -8.30 6.07
N GLY A 45 6.00 -7.41 6.54
CA GLY A 45 6.32 -7.11 7.93
C GLY A 45 6.93 -8.24 8.77
N MET A 46 6.67 -9.50 8.45
CA MET A 46 7.15 -10.68 9.17
C MET A 46 8.49 -11.18 8.63
N THR A 47 8.55 -11.48 7.33
CA THR A 47 9.76 -12.01 6.69
C THR A 47 10.70 -10.88 6.32
N MET A 48 10.12 -9.80 5.79
CA MET A 48 10.87 -8.67 5.26
C MET A 48 11.28 -7.65 6.32
N GLY A 49 10.64 -7.67 7.50
CA GLY A 49 10.82 -6.65 8.52
C GLY A 49 10.58 -5.25 7.95
N SER A 50 11.61 -4.40 7.98
CA SER A 50 11.56 -3.03 7.44
C SER A 50 11.77 -2.93 5.93
N ASP A 51 12.24 -4.00 5.28
CA ASP A 51 12.65 -3.95 3.88
C ASP A 51 11.44 -4.05 2.95
N CYS A 52 11.57 -3.55 1.72
CA CYS A 52 10.51 -3.59 0.71
C CYS A 52 11.01 -4.17 -0.61
N ILE A 53 10.14 -4.87 -1.35
CA ILE A 53 10.44 -5.37 -2.71
C ILE A 53 10.02 -4.29 -3.72
N HIS A 54 10.99 -3.68 -4.40
CA HIS A 54 10.75 -2.75 -5.50
C HIS A 54 10.23 -3.49 -6.74
N GLU A 55 9.10 -3.04 -7.28
CA GLU A 55 8.34 -3.69 -8.36
C GLU A 55 8.05 -5.19 -8.11
N GLY A 56 7.96 -5.57 -6.84
CA GLY A 56 7.58 -6.92 -6.43
C GLY A 56 6.15 -7.27 -6.83
N LYS A 57 5.81 -8.55 -6.77
CA LYS A 57 4.44 -9.06 -6.93
C LYS A 57 3.96 -9.61 -5.59
N LEU A 58 2.65 -9.74 -5.46
CA LEU A 58 2.03 -10.34 -4.27
C LEU A 58 2.60 -11.74 -3.95
N GLY A 59 2.84 -12.56 -4.98
CA GLY A 59 3.41 -13.89 -4.81
C GLY A 59 4.90 -13.93 -4.46
N ASP A 60 5.59 -12.78 -4.45
CA ASP A 60 7.00 -12.70 -4.02
C ASP A 60 7.11 -12.58 -2.49
N LEU A 61 5.99 -12.35 -1.80
CA LEU A 61 5.90 -12.35 -0.34
C LEU A 61 5.83 -13.81 0.14
N LYS A 62 6.82 -14.21 0.93
CA LYS A 62 7.09 -15.64 1.21
C LYS A 62 6.14 -16.23 2.26
N ASP A 63 5.59 -15.39 3.14
CA ASP A 63 4.79 -15.82 4.30
C ASP A 63 3.32 -15.35 4.22
N LEU A 64 2.79 -15.19 3.01
CA LEU A 64 1.37 -14.87 2.75
C LEU A 64 0.43 -16.10 2.88
#